data_AF-A0A420XJM1-F1
#
_entry.id   AF-A0A420XJM1-F1
#
_cell.length_a   1.000
_cell.length_b   1.000
_cell.length_c   1.000
_cell.angle_alpha   90.00
_cell.angle_beta   90.00
_cell.angle_gamma   90.00
#
_symmetry.space_group_name_H-M   'P 1'
#
loop_
_entity.id
_entity.type
_entity.pdbx_description
1 polymer ?
#
loop_
_entity_poly.entity_id
_entity_poly.type
_entity_poly.pdbx_seq_one_letter_code
_entity_poly.pdbx_strand_id
1 'polypeptide(L)'
;MKKDITLEKTSKYISITANLIARLRFADINQKVSYLDLDIPFEDFGKEIRAKLSESKEVTDDVFMYHWNNQDEMDKFTQLEEKK
;
A
#
# COMPACT_ATOMS: atom_id res chain seq x y z
N MET A 1 -18.29 2.38 0.73
CA MET A 1 -17.04 2.37 1.53
C MET A 1 -15.96 3.01 0.68
N LYS A 2 -15.19 3.93 1.26
CA LYS A 2 -14.02 4.54 0.62
C LYS A 2 -12.94 3.47 0.45
N LYS A 3 -12.24 3.54 -0.67
CA LYS A 3 -11.12 2.68 -1.03
C LYS A 3 -10.07 3.57 -1.67
N ASP A 4 -8.81 3.31 -1.39
CA ASP A 4 -7.73 4.13 -1.91
C ASP A 4 -6.44 3.30 -2.06
N ILE A 5 -5.67 3.63 -3.09
CA ILE A 5 -4.36 3.05 -3.35
C ILE A 5 -3.37 4.16 -3.65
N THR A 6 -2.09 3.90 -3.40
CA THR A 6 -0.99 4.75 -3.85
C THR A 6 -0.28 4.04 -5.00
N LEU A 7 0.01 4.79 -6.06
CA LEU A 7 0.76 4.34 -7.22
C LEU A 7 2.04 5.16 -7.29
N GLU A 8 3.18 4.50 -7.35
CA GLU A 8 4.47 5.15 -7.57
C GLU A 8 5.16 4.53 -8.77
N LYS A 9 5.66 5.37 -9.67
CA LYS A 9 6.34 4.93 -10.88
C LYS A 9 7.77 5.41 -10.85
N THR A 10 8.70 4.46 -10.98
CA THR A 10 10.13 4.73 -11.10
C THR A 10 10.60 4.48 -12.54
N SER A 11 11.90 4.61 -12.78
CA SER A 11 12.52 4.19 -14.05
C SER A 11 12.66 2.67 -14.19
N LYS A 12 12.32 1.90 -13.15
CA LYS A 12 12.48 0.43 -13.13
C LYS A 12 11.15 -0.32 -13.02
N TYR A 13 10.17 0.22 -12.30
CA TYR A 13 8.91 -0.46 -12.00
C TYR A 13 7.79 0.52 -11.65
N ILE A 14 6.57 0.00 -11.59
CA ILE A 14 5.40 0.63 -10.95
C ILE A 14 5.10 -0.12 -9.66
N SER A 15 5.00 0.55 -8.53
CA SER A 15 4.53 -0.01 -7.27
C SER A 15 3.08 0.41 -6.98
N ILE A 16 2.31 -0.52 -6.42
CA ILE A 16 0.94 -0.30 -5.98
C ILE A 16 0.80 -0.75 -4.52
N THR A 17 0.33 0.17 -3.68
CA THR A 17 0.01 -0.10 -2.26
C THR A 17 -1.42 0.26 -1.94
N ALA A 18 -2.11 -0.61 -1.21
CA ALA A 18 -3.40 -0.34 -0.61
C ALA A 18 -3.27 0.55 0.63
N ASN A 19 -4.15 1.54 0.74
CA ASN A 19 -4.21 2.41 1.91
C ASN A 19 -5.27 1.91 2.90
N LEU A 20 -4.93 1.95 4.19
CA LEU A 20 -5.89 1.97 5.28
C LEU A 20 -6.43 3.39 5.42
N ILE A 21 -7.74 3.49 5.65
CA ILE A 21 -8.46 4.77 5.68
C ILE A 21 -9.04 4.98 7.08
N ALA A 22 -8.53 6.00 7.78
CA ALA A 22 -9.10 6.51 9.02
C ALA A 22 -9.26 8.03 8.90
N ARG A 23 -8.88 8.80 9.93
CA ARG A 23 -8.72 10.26 9.84
C ARG A 23 -7.69 10.67 8.78
N LEU A 24 -6.63 9.87 8.66
CA LEU A 24 -5.60 9.97 7.63
C LEU A 24 -5.56 8.68 6.82
N ARG A 25 -4.89 8.75 5.68
CA ARG A 25 -4.57 7.60 4.83
C ARG A 25 -3.15 7.19 5.10
N PHE A 26 -2.92 5.90 5.27
CA PHE A 26 -1.60 5.34 5.53
C PHE A 26 -1.50 3.93 4.94
N ALA A 27 -0.29 3.52 4.58
CA ALA A 27 -0.05 2.17 4.09
C ALA A 27 -0.18 1.17 5.24
N ASP A 28 -0.83 0.03 4.99
CA ASP A 28 -0.72 -1.13 5.88
C ASP A 28 0.69 -1.70 5.74
N ILE A 29 1.48 -1.75 6.82
CA ILE A 29 2.83 -2.34 6.78
C ILE A 29 2.82 -3.85 6.57
N ASN A 30 1.71 -4.53 6.87
CA ASN A 30 1.63 -5.97 6.69
C ASN A 30 1.20 -6.34 5.27
N GLN A 31 0.93 -5.36 4.41
CA GLN A 31 0.55 -5.63 3.04
C GLN A 31 1.76 -6.08 2.22
N LYS A 32 1.48 -6.91 1.22
CA LYS A 32 2.44 -7.17 0.15
C LYS A 32 2.33 -6.06 -0.89
N VAL A 33 3.40 -5.30 -1.13
CA VAL A 33 3.45 -4.33 -2.22
C VAL A 33 3.42 -5.07 -3.56
N SER A 34 2.64 -4.56 -4.52
CA SER A 34 2.68 -5.09 -5.90
C SER A 34 3.67 -4.28 -6.72
N TYR A 35 4.66 -4.97 -7.26
CA TYR A 35 5.65 -4.41 -8.18
C TYR A 35 5.38 -4.94 -9.57
N LEU A 36 5.24 -4.03 -10.53
CA LEU A 36 4.88 -4.32 -11.90
C LEU A 36 5.94 -3.76 -12.85
N ASP A 37 6.16 -4.45 -13.96
CA ASP A 37 7.03 -3.97 -15.02
C ASP A 37 6.44 -2.72 -15.70
N LEU A 38 7.31 -1.89 -16.27
CA LEU A 38 6.90 -0.63 -16.89
C LEU A 38 6.11 -0.81 -18.19
N ASP A 39 6.24 -1.96 -18.84
CA ASP A 39 5.59 -2.35 -20.09
C ASP A 39 4.38 -3.28 -19.87
N ILE A 40 3.90 -3.41 -18.64
CA ILE A 40 2.74 -4.23 -18.30
C ILE A 40 1.53 -3.90 -19.22
N PRO A 41 0.84 -4.92 -19.77
CA PRO A 41 -0.40 -4.71 -20.51
C PRO A 41 -1.44 -3.98 -19.67
N PHE A 42 -2.15 -3.03 -20.29
CA PHE A 42 -3.12 -2.18 -19.58
C PHE A 42 -4.24 -2.99 -18.90
N GLU A 43 -4.66 -4.11 -19.50
CA GLU A 43 -5.65 -5.00 -18.91
C GLU A 43 -5.17 -5.59 -17.58
N ASP A 44 -3.93 -6.09 -17.55
CA ASP A 44 -3.34 -6.69 -16.36
C ASP A 44 -3.01 -5.64 -15.29
N PHE A 45 -2.60 -4.44 -15.72
CA PHE A 45 -2.48 -3.29 -14.82
C PHE A 45 -3.81 -2.95 -14.13
N GLY A 46 -4.91 -2.96 -14.89
CA GLY A 46 -6.25 -2.73 -14.36
C GLY A 46 -6.71 -3.83 -13.38
N LYS A 47 -6.36 -5.09 -13.64
CA LYS A 47 -6.61 -6.21 -12.72
C LYS A 47 -5.86 -6.01 -11.41
N GLU A 48 -4.60 -5.61 -11.47
CA GLU A 48 -3.78 -5.40 -10.27
C GLU A 48 -4.28 -4.22 -9.44
N ILE A 49 -4.63 -3.10 -10.08
CA ILE A 49 -5.26 -1.95 -9.41
C ILE A 49 -6.52 -2.40 -8.66
N ARG A 50 -7.38 -3.20 -9.30
CA ARG A 50 -8.62 -3.68 -8.69
C ARG A 50 -8.34 -4.62 -7.51
N ALA A 51 -7.36 -5.52 -7.66
CA ALA A 51 -6.94 -6.40 -6.59
C ALA A 51 -6.46 -5.59 -5.38
N LYS A 52 -5.59 -4.60 -5.59
CA LYS A 52 -5.09 -3.72 -4.52
C LYS A 52 -6.15 -2.85 -3.88
N LEU A 53 -7.08 -2.31 -4.67
CA LEU A 53 -8.25 -1.60 -4.13
C LEU A 53 -9.13 -2.50 -3.23
N SER A 54 -9.18 -3.81 -3.50
CA SER A 54 -9.94 -4.73 -2.67
C SER A 54 -9.32 -4.89 -1.27
N GLU A 55 -7.99 -4.80 -1.17
CA GLU A 55 -7.23 -4.86 0.09
C GLU A 55 -7.38 -3.59 0.94
N SER A 56 -7.60 -2.43 0.31
CA SER A 56 -7.83 -1.17 1.02
C SER A 56 -9.08 -1.27 1.90
N LYS A 57 -9.08 -0.70 3.10
CA LYS A 57 -10.24 -0.72 3.99
C LYS A 57 -10.28 0.47 4.91
N GLU A 58 -11.50 0.85 5.28
CA GLU A 58 -11.71 1.77 6.39
C GLU A 58 -11.42 1.04 7.71
N VAL A 59 -10.69 1.70 8.61
CA VAL A 59 -10.33 1.17 9.93
C VAL A 59 -10.83 2.10 11.02
N THR A 60 -11.00 1.58 12.23
CA THR A 60 -11.44 2.37 13.39
C THR A 60 -10.31 3.28 13.88
N ASP A 61 -10.68 4.31 14.66
CA ASP A 61 -9.72 5.20 15.30
C ASP A 61 -8.74 4.42 16.21
N ASP A 62 -9.18 3.36 16.88
CA ASP A 62 -8.31 2.52 17.73
C ASP A 62 -7.20 1.83 16.92
N VAL A 63 -7.54 1.27 15.75
CA VAL A 63 -6.56 0.64 14.85
C VAL A 63 -5.60 1.70 14.30
N PHE A 64 -6.11 2.87 13.93
CA PHE A 64 -5.27 3.99 13.52
C PHE A 64 -4.28 4.39 14.62
N MET A 65 -4.74 4.59 15.85
CA MET A 65 -3.88 4.96 16.99
C MET A 65 -2.86 3.88 17.32
N TYR A 66 -3.21 2.60 17.16
CA TYR A 66 -2.26 1.50 17.28
C TYR A 66 -1.12 1.63 16.27
N HIS A 67 -1.42 1.81 14.98
CA HIS A 67 -0.37 1.96 13.96
C HIS A 67 0.46 3.24 14.16
N TRP A 68 -0.18 4.34 14.54
CA TRP A 68 0.48 5.62 14.77
C TRP A 68 1.44 5.59 15.96
N ASN A 69 1.06 4.94 17.06
CA ASN A 69 1.88 4.89 18.27
C ASN A 69 3.01 3.86 18.18
N ASN A 70 2.96 2.91 17.24
CA ASN A 70 3.99 1.89 17.01
C ASN A 70 4.84 2.18 15.75
N GLN A 71 5.00 3.46 15.40
CA GLN A 71 5.70 3.91 14.20
C GLN A 71 7.17 3.43 14.13
N ASP A 72 7.84 3.22 15.27
CA ASP A 72 9.18 2.65 15.35
C ASP A 72 9.27 1.19 14.85
N GLU A 73 8.18 0.42 14.91
CA GLU A 73 8.09 -0.91 14.29
C GLU A 73 7.82 -0.82 12.80
N MET A 74 7.06 0.19 12.36
CA MET A 74 6.78 0.45 10.94
C MET A 74 8.06 0.84 10.19
N ASP A 75 8.90 1.70 10.78
CA ASP A 75 10.16 2.15 10.16
C ASP A 75 11.18 1.01 10.00
N LYS A 76 11.20 0.06 10.94
CA LYS A 76 12.05 -1.14 10.84
C LYS A 76 11.63 -2.08 9.72
N PHE A 77 10.34 -2.17 9.41
CA PHE A 77 9.83 -2.97 8.29
C PHE A 77 10.22 -2.36 6.94
N THR A 78 10.06 -1.05 6.77
CA THR A 78 10.39 -0.35 5.51
C THR A 78 11.88 -0.51 5.14
N GLN A 79 12.79 -0.44 6.12
CA GLN A 79 14.22 -0.63 5.89
C GLN A 79 14.64 -2.05 5.43
N LEU A 80 13.80 -3.07 5.69
CA LEU A 80 14.08 -4.45 5.28
C LEU A 80 13.59 -4.74 3.87
N GLU A 81 12.51 -4.11 3.42
CA GLU A 81 11.99 -4.28 2.07
C GLU A 81 12.75 -3.42 1.03
N GLU A 82 13.31 -2.25 1.41
CA GLU A 82 14.19 -1.46 0.53
C GLU A 82 15.52 -2.15 0.16
N LYS A 83 15.88 -3.24 0.86
CA LYS A 83 17.11 -4.00 0.61
C LYS A 83 16.94 -5.20 -0.33
N LYS A 84 15.71 -5.52 -0.74
CA LYS A 84 15.44 -6.54 -1.77
C LYS A 84 15.34 -5.89 -3.14
#